data_AF-A0A0M6XM12-F1
#
_entry.id   AF-A0A0M6XM12-F1
#
_cell.length_a   1.000
_cell.length_b   1.000
_cell.length_c   1.000
_cell.angle_alpha   90.00
_cell.angle_beta   90.00
_cell.angle_gamma   90.00
#
_symmetry.space_group_name_H-M   'P 1'
#
loop_
_entity.id
_entity.type
_entity.pdbx_description
1 polymer ?
#
loop_
_entity_poly.entity_id
_entity_poly.type
_entity_poly.pdbx_seq_one_letter_code
_entity_poly.pdbx_strand_id
1 'polypeptide(L)'
;MLAYRAKSAPSEFARGSLRSQARSALGNIPNQSDVYVLTAKARLRVDDVEDAFTRMDASPSDARRDELAEAVDDAERAIARAMNVFPEEPELLRSEARLQDLLGDGEAAIQLLEKAWAKMPRGAGVAKQLARRYLARNDVDAALATLNVALERQPTDRSLNLMIANILFSEVGDINDSKAVDFLKASFVSGDREHWGRFVRAGHAYVTGDYGEAERLFDDLNQRAPDDFRPKLRPAHRWLLNASKDRRGVIAKNFGAYFLITPTVGPDGLYTPSWATDDEDWESLGVRSQVRFDIGFNRRGPFGRNVRSTAQ
;
A
#
# COMPACT_ATOMS: atom_id res chain seq x y z
N MET A 1 -22.39 2.55 14.34
CA MET A 1 -23.00 1.96 15.56
C MET A 1 -23.30 0.46 15.42
N LEU A 2 -24.03 0.00 14.38
CA LEU A 2 -24.42 -1.41 14.22
C LEU A 2 -23.24 -2.40 14.14
N ALA A 3 -22.19 -2.07 13.37
CA ALA A 3 -21.00 -2.91 13.27
C ALA A 3 -20.26 -3.10 14.61
N TYR A 4 -20.23 -2.06 15.46
CA TYR A 4 -19.65 -2.17 16.81
C TYR A 4 -20.52 -3.00 17.74
N ARG A 5 -21.85 -2.87 17.66
CA ARG A 5 -22.80 -3.69 18.44
C ARG A 5 -22.73 -5.18 18.06
N ALA A 6 -22.35 -5.50 16.83
CA ALA A 6 -22.19 -6.90 16.41
C ALA A 6 -21.05 -7.60 17.18
N LYS A 7 -19.98 -6.88 17.53
CA LYS A 7 -18.84 -7.45 18.28
C LYS A 7 -19.20 -7.88 19.70
N SER A 8 -20.10 -7.14 20.36
CA SER A 8 -20.60 -7.45 21.69
C SER A 8 -21.88 -8.28 21.70
N ALA A 9 -22.30 -8.80 20.54
CA ALA A 9 -23.54 -9.59 20.43
C ALA A 9 -23.38 -10.95 21.14
N PRO A 10 -24.39 -11.39 21.92
CA PRO A 10 -24.28 -12.58 22.76
C PRO A 10 -24.35 -13.91 21.98
N SER A 11 -24.75 -13.87 20.69
CA SER A 11 -24.86 -15.06 19.85
C SER A 11 -24.38 -14.80 18.42
N GLU A 12 -23.94 -15.87 17.74
CA GLU A 12 -23.53 -15.82 16.32
C GLU A 12 -24.67 -15.33 15.43
N PHE A 13 -25.90 -15.79 15.67
CA PHE A 13 -27.08 -15.32 14.94
C PHE A 13 -27.33 -13.82 15.11
N ALA A 14 -27.22 -13.30 16.34
CA ALA A 14 -27.37 -11.86 16.60
C ALA A 14 -26.26 -11.04 15.92
N ARG A 15 -25.01 -11.53 15.96
CA ARG A 15 -23.87 -10.93 15.25
C ARG A 15 -24.12 -10.86 13.75
N GLY A 16 -24.54 -11.98 13.14
CA GLY A 16 -24.84 -12.07 11.71
C GLY A 16 -25.96 -11.13 11.28
N SER A 17 -27.04 -11.05 12.05
CA SER A 17 -28.16 -10.13 11.79
C SER A 17 -27.71 -8.67 11.82
N LEU A 18 -26.95 -8.26 12.85
CA LEU A 18 -26.44 -6.89 12.97
C LEU A 18 -25.46 -6.52 11.85
N ARG A 19 -24.60 -7.46 11.41
CA ARG A 19 -23.69 -7.25 10.27
C ARG A 19 -24.45 -7.14 8.96
N SER A 20 -25.49 -7.95 8.75
CA SER A 20 -26.37 -7.85 7.58
C SER A 20 -27.05 -6.47 7.50
N GLN A 21 -27.62 -6.00 8.61
CA GLN A 21 -28.20 -4.66 8.70
C GLN A 21 -27.16 -3.57 8.45
N ALA A 22 -25.95 -3.72 9.00
CA ALA A 22 -24.86 -2.78 8.76
C ALA A 22 -24.47 -2.72 7.27
N ARG A 23 -24.36 -3.87 6.58
CA ARG A 23 -24.08 -3.91 5.14
C ARG A 23 -25.19 -3.26 4.32
N SER A 24 -26.45 -3.53 4.64
CA SER A 24 -27.60 -2.90 3.98
C SER A 24 -27.58 -1.38 4.16
N ALA A 25 -27.34 -0.90 5.39
CA ALA A 25 -27.22 0.53 5.67
C ALA A 25 -26.07 1.18 4.89
N LEU A 26 -24.90 0.53 4.84
CA LEU A 26 -23.75 1.01 4.06
C LEU A 26 -24.00 1.01 2.55
N GLY A 27 -24.79 0.05 2.04
CA GLY A 27 -25.18 -0.01 0.63
C GLY A 27 -26.15 1.10 0.22
N ASN A 28 -26.96 1.60 1.17
CA ASN A 28 -27.92 2.67 0.93
C ASN A 28 -27.32 4.08 1.00
N ILE A 29 -26.07 4.23 1.41
CA ILE A 29 -25.39 5.53 1.39
C ILE A 29 -25.07 5.92 -0.07
N PRO A 30 -25.51 7.09 -0.58
CA PRO A 30 -25.32 7.43 -1.99
C PRO A 30 -23.84 7.45 -2.43
N ASN A 31 -22.96 8.03 -1.61
CA ASN A 31 -21.53 8.09 -1.91
C ASN A 31 -20.83 6.79 -1.48
N GLN A 32 -20.74 5.82 -2.39
CA GLN A 32 -20.06 4.54 -2.17
C GLN A 32 -18.52 4.62 -2.15
N SER A 33 -17.97 5.80 -2.42
CA SER A 33 -16.53 6.10 -2.32
C SER A 33 -16.18 6.91 -1.08
N ASP A 34 -17.16 7.18 -0.21
CA ASP A 34 -16.96 7.90 1.04
C ASP A 34 -16.02 7.12 1.98
N VAL A 35 -15.16 7.85 2.70
CA VAL A 35 -14.18 7.27 3.63
C VAL A 35 -14.85 6.38 4.68
N TYR A 36 -15.98 6.80 5.24
CA TYR A 36 -16.73 6.03 6.22
C TYR A 36 -17.27 4.74 5.60
N VAL A 37 -17.76 4.79 4.36
CA VAL A 37 -18.31 3.61 3.68
C VAL A 37 -17.22 2.60 3.38
N LEU A 38 -16.10 3.03 2.80
CA LEU A 38 -15.01 2.14 2.42
C LEU A 38 -14.33 1.51 3.64
N THR A 39 -14.03 2.31 4.68
CA THR A 39 -13.43 1.82 5.93
C THR A 39 -14.37 0.87 6.68
N ALA A 40 -15.66 1.21 6.79
CA ALA A 40 -16.63 0.35 7.47
C ALA A 40 -16.84 -0.98 6.74
N LYS A 41 -16.83 -0.97 5.39
CA LYS A 41 -16.87 -2.19 4.59
C LYS A 41 -15.62 -3.04 4.80
N ALA A 42 -14.43 -2.44 4.71
CA ALA A 42 -13.17 -3.15 4.95
C ALA A 42 -13.18 -3.82 6.34
N ARG A 43 -13.54 -3.07 7.39
CA ARG A 43 -13.66 -3.61 8.75
C ARG A 43 -14.65 -4.77 8.84
N LEU A 44 -15.83 -4.65 8.23
CA LEU A 44 -16.84 -5.72 8.24
C LEU A 44 -16.33 -6.99 7.53
N ARG A 45 -15.50 -6.86 6.51
CA ARG A 45 -14.90 -8.02 5.84
C ARG A 45 -13.78 -8.67 6.66
N VAL A 46 -12.97 -7.89 7.37
CA VAL A 46 -11.99 -8.43 8.32
C VAL A 46 -12.70 -9.17 9.48
N ASP A 47 -13.83 -8.63 9.93
CA ASP A 47 -14.74 -9.26 10.88
C ASP A 47 -15.31 -10.61 10.35
N ASP A 48 -15.50 -10.76 9.03
CA ASP A 48 -15.92 -12.03 8.41
C ASP A 48 -14.78 -13.06 8.40
N VAL A 49 -13.54 -12.61 8.15
CA VAL A 49 -12.34 -13.46 8.20
C VAL A 49 -12.17 -14.05 9.60
N GLU A 50 -12.33 -13.25 10.65
CA GLU A 50 -12.25 -13.71 12.05
C GLU A 50 -13.27 -14.82 12.36
N ASP A 51 -14.53 -14.64 11.94
CA ASP A 51 -15.59 -15.63 12.16
C ASP A 51 -15.33 -16.91 11.32
N ALA A 52 -14.90 -16.77 10.07
CA ALA A 52 -14.54 -17.89 9.21
C ALA A 52 -13.33 -18.67 9.77
N PHE A 53 -12.32 -17.95 10.27
CA PHE A 53 -11.13 -18.52 10.90
C PHE A 53 -11.49 -19.27 12.18
N THR A 54 -12.32 -18.67 13.05
CA THR A 54 -12.78 -19.32 14.29
C THR A 54 -13.53 -20.63 13.99
N ARG A 55 -14.40 -20.62 12.97
CA ARG A 55 -15.16 -21.82 12.57
C ARG A 55 -14.25 -22.87 11.92
N MET A 56 -13.26 -22.44 11.15
CA MET A 56 -12.23 -23.30 10.58
C MET A 56 -11.43 -24.02 11.67
N ASP A 57 -10.96 -23.29 12.68
CA ASP A 57 -10.16 -23.81 13.77
C ASP A 57 -10.96 -24.79 14.65
N ALA A 58 -12.21 -24.44 14.98
CA ALA A 58 -13.07 -25.28 15.81
C ALA A 58 -13.45 -26.61 15.14
N SER A 59 -13.62 -26.63 13.82
CA SER A 59 -13.99 -27.85 13.10
C SER A 59 -13.54 -27.76 11.63
N PRO A 60 -12.34 -28.26 11.28
CA PRO A 60 -11.83 -28.16 9.91
C PRO A 60 -12.67 -28.95 8.91
N SER A 61 -13.13 -28.31 7.83
CA SER A 61 -13.83 -28.97 6.71
C SER A 61 -13.55 -28.26 5.39
N ASP A 62 -13.78 -28.94 4.27
CA ASP A 62 -13.60 -28.33 2.94
C ASP A 62 -14.51 -27.11 2.73
N ALA A 63 -15.79 -27.22 3.11
CA ALA A 63 -16.72 -26.09 3.01
C ALA A 63 -16.26 -24.85 3.81
N ARG A 64 -15.66 -25.06 4.99
CA ARG A 64 -15.10 -23.94 5.78
C ARG A 64 -13.83 -23.38 5.17
N ARG A 65 -13.07 -24.17 4.39
CA ARG A 65 -11.85 -23.69 3.72
C ARG A 65 -12.23 -22.75 2.60
N ASP A 66 -13.25 -23.12 1.85
CA ASP A 66 -13.83 -22.27 0.80
C ASP A 66 -14.40 -20.97 1.41
N GLU A 67 -15.12 -21.08 2.54
CA GLU A 67 -15.63 -19.91 3.27
C GLU A 67 -14.51 -18.98 3.75
N LEU A 68 -13.44 -19.52 4.36
CA LEU A 68 -12.28 -18.74 4.77
C LEU A 68 -11.61 -18.07 3.57
N ALA A 69 -11.45 -18.80 2.47
CA ALA A 69 -10.85 -18.27 1.25
C ALA A 69 -11.66 -17.11 0.67
N GLU A 70 -12.99 -17.25 0.60
CA GLU A 70 -13.89 -16.20 0.15
C GLU A 70 -13.85 -14.98 1.08
N ALA A 71 -13.87 -15.20 2.40
CA ALA A 71 -13.80 -14.11 3.38
C ALA A 71 -12.48 -13.33 3.27
N VAL A 72 -11.36 -14.02 3.09
CA VAL A 72 -10.04 -13.39 2.90
C VAL A 72 -9.98 -12.61 1.59
N ASP A 73 -10.51 -13.15 0.50
CA ASP A 73 -10.56 -12.43 -0.78
C ASP A 73 -11.46 -11.19 -0.71
N ASP A 74 -12.62 -11.29 -0.05
CA ASP A 74 -13.49 -10.15 0.23
C ASP A 74 -12.82 -9.07 1.07
N ALA A 75 -12.08 -9.46 2.11
CA ALA A 75 -11.35 -8.54 2.97
C ALA A 75 -10.22 -7.84 2.22
N GLU A 76 -9.40 -8.59 1.48
CA GLU A 76 -8.32 -8.03 0.65
C GLU A 76 -8.86 -7.06 -0.41
N ARG A 77 -9.95 -7.43 -1.10
CA ARG A 77 -10.57 -6.55 -2.10
C ARG A 77 -11.10 -5.26 -1.46
N ALA A 78 -11.76 -5.36 -0.31
CA ALA A 78 -12.30 -4.20 0.39
C ALA A 78 -11.19 -3.27 0.89
N ILE A 79 -10.12 -3.83 1.47
CA ILE A 79 -8.93 -3.08 1.90
C ILE A 79 -8.26 -2.44 0.69
N ALA A 80 -7.93 -3.19 -0.35
CA ALA A 80 -7.25 -2.67 -1.54
C ALA A 80 -8.02 -1.51 -2.18
N ARG A 81 -9.35 -1.65 -2.31
CA ARG A 81 -10.21 -0.57 -2.81
C ARG A 81 -10.13 0.68 -1.93
N ALA A 82 -10.20 0.52 -0.62
CA ALA A 82 -10.11 1.64 0.30
C ALA A 82 -8.70 2.27 0.27
N MET A 83 -7.64 1.48 0.10
CA MET A 83 -6.25 1.95 0.07
C MET A 83 -5.91 2.75 -1.19
N ASN A 84 -6.55 2.43 -2.31
CA ASN A 84 -6.43 3.23 -3.54
C ASN A 84 -7.04 4.64 -3.41
N VAL A 85 -7.92 4.87 -2.44
CA VAL A 85 -8.58 6.18 -2.23
C VAL A 85 -8.01 6.89 -0.99
N PHE A 86 -7.90 6.17 0.13
CA PHE A 86 -7.55 6.70 1.44
C PHE A 86 -6.32 5.98 2.03
N PRO A 87 -5.12 6.13 1.43
CA PRO A 87 -3.97 5.31 1.75
C PRO A 87 -3.42 5.43 3.19
N GLU A 88 -3.83 6.47 3.92
CA GLU A 88 -3.36 6.83 5.26
C GLU A 88 -4.49 6.83 6.31
N GLU A 89 -5.70 6.40 5.96
CA GLU A 89 -6.84 6.43 6.88
C GLU A 89 -6.62 5.49 8.08
N PRO A 90 -6.60 5.99 9.33
CA PRO A 90 -6.25 5.18 10.50
C PRO A 90 -7.15 3.96 10.71
N GLU A 91 -8.46 4.07 10.47
CA GLU A 91 -9.38 2.91 10.58
C GLU A 91 -9.06 1.82 9.55
N LEU A 92 -8.61 2.22 8.36
CA LEU A 92 -8.22 1.30 7.31
C LEU A 92 -6.90 0.60 7.63
N LEU A 93 -5.89 1.35 8.07
CA LEU A 93 -4.61 0.78 8.53
C LEU A 93 -4.82 -0.19 9.70
N ARG A 94 -5.73 0.13 10.64
CA ARG A 94 -6.15 -0.80 11.69
C ARG A 94 -6.80 -2.07 11.15
N SER A 95 -7.62 -1.97 10.10
CA SER A 95 -8.26 -3.13 9.49
C SER A 95 -7.24 -4.02 8.77
N GLU A 96 -6.28 -3.43 8.06
CA GLU A 96 -5.16 -4.13 7.42
C GLU A 96 -4.30 -4.84 8.46
N ALA A 97 -3.86 -4.14 9.51
CA ALA A 97 -3.09 -4.72 10.61
C ALA A 97 -3.85 -5.87 11.28
N ARG A 98 -5.14 -5.68 11.58
CA ARG A 98 -5.95 -6.75 12.18
C ARG A 98 -6.11 -7.97 11.27
N LEU A 99 -6.28 -7.78 9.96
CA LEU A 99 -6.29 -8.90 9.03
C LEU A 99 -4.95 -9.65 9.07
N GLN A 100 -3.85 -8.90 9.16
CA GLN A 100 -2.52 -9.49 9.31
C GLN A 100 -2.40 -10.23 10.66
N ASP A 101 -2.92 -9.70 11.75
CA ASP A 101 -2.85 -10.37 13.06
C ASP A 101 -3.70 -11.65 13.09
N LEU A 102 -4.93 -11.59 12.56
CA LEU A 102 -5.85 -12.74 12.48
C LEU A 102 -5.25 -13.89 11.67
N LEU A 103 -4.60 -13.55 10.57
CA LEU A 103 -3.95 -14.51 9.69
C LEU A 103 -2.48 -14.74 10.05
N GLY A 104 -2.06 -14.39 11.28
CA GLY A 104 -0.69 -14.14 11.74
C GLY A 104 0.40 -15.19 11.44
N ASP A 105 1.58 -15.01 12.01
CA ASP A 105 2.81 -15.71 11.58
C ASP A 105 2.94 -17.18 12.09
N GLY A 106 1.92 -17.68 12.79
CA GLY A 106 1.90 -19.04 13.30
C GLY A 106 1.82 -20.08 12.18
N GLU A 107 2.58 -21.18 12.31
CA GLU A 107 2.55 -22.33 11.38
C GLU A 107 1.13 -22.81 11.05
N ALA A 108 0.23 -22.79 12.03
CA ALA A 108 -1.17 -23.17 11.83
C ALA A 108 -1.90 -22.27 10.82
N ALA A 109 -1.68 -20.96 10.85
CA ALA A 109 -2.35 -20.02 9.94
C ALA A 109 -1.87 -20.19 8.51
N ILE A 110 -0.56 -20.40 8.31
CA ILE A 110 0.01 -20.68 6.99
C ILE A 110 -0.49 -22.01 6.46
N GLN A 111 -0.52 -23.08 7.27
CA GLN A 111 -1.11 -24.36 6.85
C GLN A 111 -2.58 -24.24 6.45
N LEU A 112 -3.36 -23.40 7.15
CA LEU A 112 -4.75 -23.15 6.78
C LEU A 112 -4.85 -22.37 5.46
N LEU A 113 -4.00 -21.36 5.24
CA LEU A 113 -3.93 -20.60 4.00
C LEU A 113 -3.43 -21.45 2.83
N GLU A 114 -2.44 -22.33 3.03
CA GLU A 114 -1.96 -23.28 2.03
C GLU A 114 -3.07 -24.25 1.62
N LYS A 115 -3.79 -24.82 2.59
CA LYS A 115 -4.94 -25.70 2.32
C LYS A 115 -6.06 -24.96 1.59
N ALA A 116 -6.33 -23.71 1.96
CA ALA A 116 -7.29 -22.86 1.27
C ALA A 116 -6.82 -22.55 -0.16
N TRP A 117 -5.54 -22.21 -0.36
CA TRP A 117 -4.95 -21.90 -1.66
C TRP A 117 -4.90 -23.11 -2.59
N ALA A 118 -4.65 -24.31 -2.05
CA ALA A 118 -4.67 -25.57 -2.81
C ALA A 118 -6.03 -25.87 -3.45
N LYS A 119 -7.12 -25.31 -2.92
CA LYS A 119 -8.46 -25.39 -3.55
C LYS A 119 -8.62 -24.44 -4.74
N MET A 120 -7.59 -23.66 -5.05
CA MET A 120 -7.59 -22.68 -6.12
C MET A 120 -8.79 -21.73 -6.00
N PRO A 121 -8.89 -20.98 -4.88
CA PRO A 121 -10.01 -20.08 -4.66
C PRO A 121 -10.05 -19.00 -5.73
N ARG A 122 -11.23 -18.41 -5.95
CA ARG A 122 -11.38 -17.28 -6.87
C ARG A 122 -10.72 -16.03 -6.27
N GLY A 123 -10.15 -15.21 -7.14
CA GLY A 123 -9.41 -14.02 -6.72
C GLY A 123 -8.01 -14.34 -6.21
N ALA A 124 -7.40 -13.34 -5.60
CA ALA A 124 -5.97 -13.35 -5.27
C ALA A 124 -5.70 -13.04 -3.79
N GLY A 125 -6.73 -12.82 -2.97
CA GLY A 125 -6.56 -12.41 -1.58
C GLY A 125 -5.81 -13.45 -0.74
N VAL A 126 -6.18 -14.73 -0.86
CA VAL A 126 -5.50 -15.82 -0.15
C VAL A 126 -4.03 -15.92 -0.57
N ALA A 127 -3.73 -15.82 -1.87
CA ALA A 127 -2.37 -15.85 -2.39
C ALA A 127 -1.53 -14.67 -1.89
N LYS A 128 -2.07 -13.45 -1.87
CA LYS A 128 -1.39 -12.26 -1.32
C LYS A 128 -1.08 -12.43 0.16
N GLN A 129 -2.04 -12.94 0.93
CA GLN A 129 -1.83 -13.21 2.34
C GLN A 129 -0.78 -14.29 2.59
N LEU A 130 -0.86 -15.40 1.87
CA LEU A 130 0.13 -16.47 1.94
C LEU A 130 1.54 -15.97 1.55
N ALA A 131 1.65 -15.17 0.51
CA ALA A 131 2.92 -14.56 0.10
C ALA A 131 3.48 -13.59 1.16
N ARG A 132 2.64 -12.75 1.80
CA ARG A 132 3.09 -11.90 2.92
C ARG A 132 3.68 -12.72 4.06
N ARG A 133 3.12 -13.90 4.33
CA ARG A 133 3.61 -14.82 5.38
C ARG A 133 4.92 -15.49 5.02
N TYR A 134 5.04 -15.97 3.78
CA TYR A 134 6.31 -16.49 3.30
C TYR A 134 7.41 -15.43 3.38
N LEU A 135 7.13 -14.17 2.99
CA LEU A 135 8.08 -13.05 3.17
C LEU A 135 8.44 -12.78 4.63
N ALA A 136 7.47 -12.83 5.56
CA ALA A 136 7.74 -12.68 6.99
C ALA A 136 8.67 -13.76 7.56
N ARG A 137 8.72 -14.93 6.90
CA ARG A 137 9.62 -16.05 7.19
C ARG A 137 10.90 -16.05 6.35
N ASN A 138 11.11 -15.00 5.55
CA ASN A 138 12.22 -14.91 4.61
C ASN A 138 12.21 -16.01 3.53
N ASP A 139 11.04 -16.62 3.27
CA ASP A 139 10.83 -17.58 2.18
C ASP A 139 10.30 -16.85 0.93
N VAL A 140 11.23 -16.17 0.26
CA VAL A 140 10.92 -15.31 -0.88
C VAL A 140 10.46 -16.14 -2.09
N ASP A 141 11.06 -17.32 -2.28
CA ASP A 141 10.77 -18.19 -3.41
C ASP A 141 9.33 -18.71 -3.36
N ALA A 142 8.87 -19.18 -2.19
CA ALA A 142 7.49 -19.61 -2.02
C ALA A 142 6.49 -18.45 -2.20
N ALA A 143 6.85 -17.24 -1.76
CA ALA A 143 6.04 -16.04 -1.96
C ALA A 143 5.87 -15.72 -3.46
N LEU A 144 6.97 -15.66 -4.21
CA LEU A 144 6.94 -15.38 -5.65
C LEU A 144 6.24 -16.48 -6.43
N ALA A 145 6.47 -17.76 -6.10
CA ALA A 145 5.78 -18.88 -6.74
C ALA A 145 4.25 -18.78 -6.55
N THR A 146 3.80 -18.52 -5.33
CA THR A 146 2.38 -18.35 -4.99
C THR A 146 1.75 -17.18 -5.76
N LEU A 147 2.44 -16.03 -5.83
CA LEU A 147 1.95 -14.85 -6.53
C LEU A 147 1.91 -15.04 -8.05
N ASN A 148 2.89 -15.74 -8.63
CA ASN A 148 2.90 -16.03 -10.06
C ASN A 148 1.73 -16.92 -10.46
N VAL A 149 1.44 -17.99 -9.71
CA VAL A 149 0.25 -18.83 -9.94
C VAL A 149 -1.04 -18.00 -9.81
N ALA A 150 -1.11 -17.08 -8.84
CA ALA A 150 -2.26 -16.20 -8.71
C ALA A 150 -2.40 -15.24 -9.90
N LEU A 151 -1.29 -14.71 -10.42
CA LEU A 151 -1.27 -13.80 -11.56
C LEU A 151 -1.68 -14.49 -12.86
N GLU A 152 -1.24 -15.73 -13.08
CA GLU A 152 -1.67 -16.54 -14.23
C GLU A 152 -3.19 -16.76 -14.24
N ARG A 153 -3.77 -16.97 -13.06
CA ARG A 153 -5.22 -17.18 -12.90
C ARG A 153 -6.02 -15.87 -12.95
N GLN A 154 -5.42 -14.76 -12.52
CA GLN A 154 -6.05 -13.45 -12.50
C GLN A 154 -5.13 -12.38 -13.13
N PRO A 155 -4.91 -12.40 -14.47
CA PRO A 155 -3.99 -11.48 -15.14
C PRO A 155 -4.39 -10.00 -15.05
N THR A 156 -5.65 -9.75 -14.71
CA THR A 156 -6.21 -8.39 -14.56
C THR A 156 -6.02 -7.80 -13.18
N ASP A 157 -5.63 -8.59 -12.17
CA ASP A 157 -5.35 -8.07 -10.82
C ASP A 157 -3.97 -7.39 -10.79
N ARG A 158 -3.99 -6.08 -11.02
CA ARG A 158 -2.79 -5.24 -11.11
C ARG A 158 -2.02 -5.15 -9.80
N SER A 159 -2.68 -5.36 -8.66
CA SER A 159 -2.01 -5.32 -7.37
C SER A 159 -1.06 -6.50 -7.14
N LEU A 160 -1.27 -7.63 -7.84
CA LEU A 160 -0.29 -8.74 -7.86
C LEU A 160 1.03 -8.31 -8.50
N ASN A 161 0.96 -7.62 -9.65
CA ASN A 161 2.15 -7.11 -10.33
C ASN A 161 2.94 -6.14 -9.43
N LEU A 162 2.25 -5.24 -8.71
CA LEU A 162 2.92 -4.34 -7.77
C LEU A 162 3.61 -5.10 -6.64
N MET A 163 2.95 -6.12 -6.08
CA MET A 163 3.51 -6.90 -4.99
C MET A 163 4.75 -7.67 -5.43
N ILE A 164 4.69 -8.31 -6.61
CA ILE A 164 5.84 -9.00 -7.22
C ILE A 164 6.99 -8.02 -7.45
N ALA A 165 6.72 -6.85 -8.05
CA ALA A 165 7.74 -5.83 -8.27
C ALA A 165 8.44 -5.40 -6.97
N ASN A 166 7.67 -5.14 -5.91
CA ASN A 166 8.20 -4.74 -4.61
C ASN A 166 9.12 -5.82 -4.00
N ILE A 167 8.75 -7.10 -4.15
CA ILE A 167 9.59 -8.22 -3.70
C ILE A 167 10.88 -8.23 -4.50
N LEU A 168 10.80 -8.23 -5.84
CA LEU A 168 11.98 -8.29 -6.71
C LEU A 168 12.96 -7.13 -6.47
N PHE A 169 12.47 -5.90 -6.32
CA PHE A 169 13.35 -4.76 -5.97
C PHE A 169 14.03 -4.92 -4.61
N SER A 170 13.33 -5.51 -3.63
CA SER A 170 13.88 -5.72 -2.29
C SER A 170 14.95 -6.80 -2.27
N GLU A 171 14.76 -7.86 -3.06
CA GLU A 171 15.66 -9.01 -3.13
C GLU A 171 16.92 -8.73 -3.94
N VAL A 172 16.77 -8.17 -5.14
CA VAL A 172 17.90 -7.87 -6.03
C VAL A 172 18.69 -6.67 -5.49
N GLY A 173 18.01 -5.73 -4.84
CA GLY A 173 18.62 -4.48 -4.37
C GLY A 173 19.02 -3.51 -5.48
N ASP A 174 18.70 -3.84 -6.74
CA ASP A 174 18.91 -2.99 -7.91
C ASP A 174 17.60 -2.27 -8.30
N ILE A 175 17.61 -0.94 -8.19
CA ILE A 175 16.51 -0.07 -8.59
C ILE A 175 16.20 -0.12 -10.09
N ASN A 176 17.14 -0.63 -10.90
CA ASN A 176 17.01 -0.76 -12.35
C ASN A 176 16.75 -2.20 -12.82
N ASP A 177 16.49 -3.15 -11.90
CA ASP A 177 16.19 -4.53 -12.29
C ASP A 177 15.04 -4.59 -13.32
N SER A 178 15.34 -5.07 -14.52
CA SER A 178 14.39 -5.02 -15.64
C SER A 178 13.10 -5.78 -15.34
N LYS A 179 13.21 -6.93 -14.67
CA LYS A 179 12.06 -7.77 -14.35
C LYS A 179 11.14 -7.08 -13.35
N ALA A 180 11.69 -6.51 -12.30
CA ALA A 180 10.95 -5.72 -11.31
C ALA A 180 10.29 -4.50 -11.95
N VAL A 181 10.99 -3.81 -12.86
CA VAL A 181 10.45 -2.67 -13.61
C VAL A 181 9.27 -3.07 -14.49
N ASP A 182 9.34 -4.22 -15.16
CA ASP A 182 8.25 -4.70 -16.02
C ASP A 182 6.99 -5.02 -15.20
N PHE A 183 7.14 -5.69 -14.06
CA PHE A 183 6.04 -5.89 -13.12
C PHE A 183 5.50 -4.56 -12.56
N LEU A 184 6.37 -3.60 -12.23
CA LEU A 184 5.95 -2.29 -11.74
C LEU A 184 5.14 -1.54 -12.81
N LYS A 185 5.56 -1.57 -14.07
CA LYS A 185 4.80 -0.99 -15.20
C LYS A 185 3.47 -1.71 -15.41
N ALA A 186 3.41 -3.03 -15.22
CA ALA A 186 2.19 -3.82 -15.33
C ALA A 186 1.20 -3.63 -14.16
N SER A 187 1.59 -2.91 -13.11
CA SER A 187 0.78 -2.66 -11.92
C SER A 187 -0.27 -1.57 -12.05
N PHE A 188 -0.34 -0.92 -13.22
CA PHE A 188 -1.40 0.02 -13.58
C PHE A 188 -1.46 0.12 -15.11
N VAL A 189 -2.53 0.70 -15.63
CA VAL A 189 -2.71 1.05 -17.04
C VAL A 189 -3.29 2.46 -17.14
N SER A 190 -3.09 3.12 -18.28
CA SER A 190 -3.73 4.42 -18.53
C SER A 190 -5.25 4.29 -18.36
N GLY A 191 -5.88 5.25 -17.70
CA GLY A 191 -7.33 5.23 -17.50
C GLY A 191 -7.82 4.51 -16.24
N ASP A 192 -7.02 3.67 -15.60
CA ASP A 192 -7.48 2.91 -14.42
C ASP A 192 -7.57 3.75 -13.13
N ARG A 193 -8.01 3.07 -12.05
CA ARG A 193 -8.08 3.59 -10.68
C ARG A 193 -6.94 3.06 -9.79
N GLU A 194 -5.88 2.50 -10.39
CA GLU A 194 -4.72 1.97 -9.66
C GLU A 194 -3.73 3.11 -9.38
N HIS A 195 -4.16 4.07 -8.57
CA HIS A 195 -3.37 5.25 -8.23
C HIS A 195 -2.10 4.87 -7.46
N TRP A 196 -2.17 3.80 -6.67
CA TRP A 196 -1.03 3.38 -5.85
C TRP A 196 0.14 2.84 -6.68
N GLY A 197 -0.09 1.90 -7.61
CA GLY A 197 0.97 1.39 -8.50
C GLY A 197 1.62 2.49 -9.34
N ARG A 198 0.78 3.42 -9.82
CA ARG A 198 1.22 4.61 -10.55
C ARG A 198 2.08 5.55 -9.70
N PHE A 199 1.72 5.78 -8.44
CA PHE A 199 2.52 6.57 -7.49
C PHE A 199 3.90 5.96 -7.25
N VAL A 200 3.97 4.64 -7.03
CA VAL A 200 5.25 3.94 -6.84
C VAL A 200 6.11 4.03 -8.10
N ARG A 201 5.52 3.86 -9.29
CA ARG A 201 6.23 4.01 -10.56
C ARG A 201 6.69 5.44 -10.82
N ALA A 202 5.91 6.46 -10.44
CA ALA A 202 6.32 7.86 -10.56
C ALA A 202 7.56 8.16 -9.70
N GLY A 203 7.58 7.67 -8.46
CA GLY A 203 8.75 7.77 -7.60
C GLY A 203 9.96 6.99 -8.14
N HIS A 204 9.74 5.77 -8.64
CA HIS A 204 10.77 4.98 -9.32
C HIS A 204 11.37 5.72 -10.53
N ALA A 205 10.53 6.25 -11.42
CA ALA A 205 10.96 7.04 -12.58
C ALA A 205 11.84 8.23 -12.18
N TYR A 206 11.46 8.93 -11.11
CA TYR A 206 12.22 10.07 -10.62
C TYR A 206 13.61 9.66 -10.13
N VAL A 207 13.73 8.59 -9.32
CA VAL A 207 15.03 8.17 -8.77
C VAL A 207 15.96 7.59 -9.82
N THR A 208 15.43 7.01 -10.90
CA THR A 208 16.22 6.48 -12.02
C THR A 208 16.54 7.52 -13.08
N GLY A 209 16.08 8.76 -12.93
CA GLY A 209 16.37 9.87 -13.83
C GLY A 209 15.44 10.00 -15.04
N ASP A 210 14.38 9.19 -15.10
CA ASP A 210 13.31 9.30 -16.09
C ASP A 210 12.32 10.39 -15.67
N TYR A 211 12.80 11.64 -15.62
CA TYR A 211 12.06 12.77 -15.06
C TYR A 211 10.82 13.13 -15.87
N GLY A 212 10.85 12.94 -17.20
CA GLY A 212 9.69 13.19 -18.06
C GLY A 212 8.54 12.23 -17.78
N GLU A 213 8.84 10.94 -17.58
CA GLU A 213 7.82 9.98 -17.16
C GLU A 213 7.35 10.24 -15.73
N ALA A 214 8.26 10.59 -14.81
CA ALA A 214 7.89 10.94 -13.44
C ALA A 214 6.88 12.09 -13.40
N GLU A 215 7.17 13.19 -14.11
CA GLU A 215 6.29 14.36 -14.24
C GLU A 215 4.92 13.94 -14.81
N ARG A 216 4.91 13.22 -15.94
CA ARG A 216 3.68 12.74 -16.57
C ARG A 216 2.81 11.90 -15.63
N LEU A 217 3.41 11.01 -14.84
CA LEU A 217 2.69 10.15 -13.90
C LEU A 217 2.18 10.91 -12.68
N PHE A 218 2.95 11.86 -12.14
CA PHE A 218 2.49 12.72 -11.05
C PHE A 218 1.37 13.67 -11.50
N ASP A 219 1.43 14.18 -12.72
CA ASP A 219 0.35 14.98 -13.30
C ASP A 219 -0.94 14.15 -13.47
N ASP A 220 -0.84 12.94 -14.00
CA ASP A 220 -1.98 12.02 -14.11
C ASP A 220 -2.60 11.73 -12.73
N LEU A 221 -1.75 11.51 -11.71
CA LEU A 221 -2.21 11.35 -10.33
C LEU A 221 -2.90 12.61 -9.81
N ASN A 222 -2.32 13.78 -10.05
CA ASN A 222 -2.87 15.04 -9.58
C ASN A 222 -4.22 15.36 -10.22
N GLN A 223 -4.43 14.94 -11.47
CA GLN A 223 -5.68 15.15 -12.20
C GLN A 223 -6.76 14.10 -11.88
N ARG A 224 -6.38 12.83 -11.68
CA ARG A 224 -7.34 11.71 -11.73
C ARG A 224 -7.56 11.01 -10.41
N ALA A 225 -6.60 11.04 -9.49
CA ALA A 225 -6.79 10.40 -8.20
C ALA A 225 -7.80 11.21 -7.34
N PRO A 226 -8.54 10.60 -6.41
CA PRO A 226 -9.46 11.32 -5.54
C PRO A 226 -8.76 12.36 -4.67
N ASP A 227 -9.42 13.45 -4.30
CA ASP A 227 -8.82 14.53 -3.52
C ASP A 227 -8.22 14.06 -2.20
N ASP A 228 -8.65 12.94 -1.62
CA ASP A 228 -8.12 12.41 -0.36
C ASP A 228 -6.99 11.38 -0.56
N PHE A 229 -6.58 11.11 -1.79
CA PHE A 229 -5.42 10.27 -2.08
C PHE A 229 -4.15 11.01 -1.65
N ARG A 230 -3.61 10.64 -0.49
CA ARG A 230 -2.40 11.19 0.15
C ARG A 230 -1.37 10.08 0.34
N PRO A 231 -0.68 9.66 -0.72
CA PRO A 231 0.16 8.47 -0.64
C PRO A 231 1.47 8.73 0.10
N LYS A 232 1.91 7.73 0.86
CA LYS A 232 3.21 7.71 1.55
C LYS A 232 3.84 6.34 1.47
N LEU A 233 5.09 6.29 1.02
CA LEU A 233 5.81 5.02 0.84
C LEU A 233 5.84 4.21 2.15
N ARG A 234 5.45 2.94 2.02
CA ARG A 234 5.35 1.95 3.12
C ARG A 234 6.65 1.15 3.26
N PRO A 235 6.85 0.35 4.33
CA PRO A 235 8.02 -0.51 4.49
C PRO A 235 8.31 -1.42 3.28
N ALA A 236 7.27 -1.92 2.60
CA ALA A 236 7.42 -2.69 1.35
C ALA A 236 8.08 -1.93 0.19
N HIS A 237 8.21 -0.61 0.28
CA HIS A 237 8.88 0.27 -0.68
C HIS A 237 10.21 0.82 -0.11
N ARG A 238 10.82 0.11 0.85
CA ARG A 238 12.10 0.49 1.44
C ARG A 238 13.20 0.62 0.37
N TRP A 239 13.15 -0.22 -0.67
CA TRP A 239 14.02 -0.14 -1.84
C TRP A 239 13.99 1.27 -2.47
N LEU A 240 12.81 1.84 -2.68
CA LEU A 240 12.64 3.18 -3.25
C LEU A 240 13.10 4.28 -2.29
N LEU A 241 12.75 4.14 -1.01
CA LEU A 241 13.18 5.09 0.03
C LEU A 241 14.71 5.14 0.15
N ASN A 242 15.39 3.99 0.09
CA ASN A 242 16.84 3.93 0.14
C ASN A 242 17.48 4.53 -1.11
N ALA A 243 16.94 4.22 -2.30
CA ALA A 243 17.38 4.80 -3.55
C ALA A 243 17.23 6.34 -3.59
N SER A 244 16.33 6.90 -2.77
CA SER A 244 16.00 8.33 -2.71
C SER A 244 16.88 9.15 -1.75
N LYS A 245 17.77 8.51 -0.99
CA LYS A 245 18.55 9.19 0.06
C LYS A 245 19.74 9.98 -0.47
N ASP A 246 20.24 10.86 0.38
CA ASP A 246 21.58 11.43 0.28
C ASP A 246 21.91 12.17 -1.03
N ARG A 247 20.94 12.92 -1.53
CA ARG A 247 21.11 13.84 -2.64
C ARG A 247 21.82 15.11 -2.19
N ARG A 248 22.36 15.84 -3.17
CA ARG A 248 23.06 17.11 -2.97
C ARG A 248 22.44 18.19 -3.83
N GLY A 249 22.60 19.43 -3.41
CA GLY A 249 22.11 20.59 -4.14
C GLY A 249 22.39 21.89 -3.40
N VAL A 250 21.81 22.96 -3.93
CA VAL A 250 21.94 24.31 -3.38
C VAL A 250 20.56 24.89 -3.16
N ILE A 251 20.36 25.55 -2.01
CA ILE A 251 19.14 26.31 -1.78
C ILE A 251 19.13 27.53 -2.71
N ALA A 252 18.24 27.52 -3.70
CA ALA A 252 18.11 28.59 -4.68
C ALA A 252 17.17 29.71 -4.21
N LYS A 253 16.07 29.36 -3.54
CA LYS A 253 15.09 30.31 -2.99
C LYS A 253 14.61 29.88 -1.61
N ASN A 254 14.29 30.87 -0.77
CA ASN A 254 13.71 30.71 0.55
C ASN A 254 12.42 31.52 0.66
N PHE A 255 11.33 30.87 1.06
CA PHE A 255 10.00 31.47 1.26
C PHE A 255 9.51 31.38 2.73
N GLY A 256 10.42 31.09 3.67
CA GLY A 256 10.12 30.86 5.08
C GLY A 256 9.58 29.46 5.34
N ALA A 257 8.41 29.13 4.79
CA ALA A 257 7.76 27.84 5.00
C ALA A 257 8.33 26.70 4.13
N TYR A 258 9.07 27.04 3.07
CA TYR A 258 9.71 26.07 2.19
C TYR A 258 10.92 26.68 1.45
N PHE A 259 11.83 25.81 1.04
CA PHE A 259 12.91 26.11 0.11
C PHE A 259 12.57 25.59 -1.28
N LEU A 260 13.17 26.21 -2.29
CA LEU A 260 13.38 25.58 -3.60
C LEU A 260 14.86 25.27 -3.74
N ILE A 261 15.16 23.97 -3.85
CA ILE A 261 16.52 23.46 -4.02
C ILE A 261 16.77 23.24 -5.52
N THR A 262 17.96 23.60 -5.98
CA THR A 262 18.54 23.13 -7.24
C THR A 262 19.38 21.89 -6.93
N PRO A 263 18.89 20.67 -7.23
CA PRO A 263 19.66 19.46 -7.04
C PRO A 263 20.90 19.43 -7.95
N THR A 264 21.97 18.78 -7.51
CA THR A 264 23.14 18.53 -8.38
C THR A 264 22.77 17.64 -9.56
N VAL A 265 21.83 16.71 -9.36
CA VAL A 265 21.29 15.82 -10.40
C VAL A 265 19.77 15.83 -10.28
N GLY A 266 19.10 16.24 -11.36
CA GLY A 266 17.65 16.28 -11.48
C GLY A 266 17.09 17.67 -11.78
N PRO A 267 15.76 17.80 -11.83
CA PRO A 267 15.10 19.05 -12.15
C PRO A 267 15.32 20.12 -11.08
N ASP A 268 15.46 21.37 -11.53
CA ASP A 268 15.51 22.54 -10.66
C ASP A 268 14.18 22.78 -9.93
N GLY A 269 14.27 23.47 -8.80
CA GLY A 269 13.08 23.93 -8.09
C GLY A 269 12.40 22.83 -7.27
N LEU A 270 13.19 21.90 -6.71
CA LEU A 270 12.68 20.87 -5.81
C LEU A 270 12.04 21.52 -4.58
N TYR A 271 10.72 21.41 -4.49
CA TYR A 271 9.95 21.87 -3.34
C TYR A 271 10.40 21.16 -2.08
N THR A 272 10.76 21.91 -1.04
CA THR A 272 11.30 21.36 0.20
C THR A 272 10.66 22.08 1.38
N PRO A 273 9.61 21.52 1.99
CA PRO A 273 8.88 22.18 3.07
C PRO A 273 9.61 22.06 4.41
N SER A 274 9.40 23.06 5.29
CA SER A 274 10.00 23.09 6.63
C SER A 274 9.62 21.87 7.46
N TRP A 275 8.35 21.46 7.43
CA TRP A 275 7.84 20.30 8.20
C TRP A 275 8.51 18.96 7.86
N ALA A 276 9.26 18.90 6.75
CA ALA A 276 9.97 17.70 6.32
C ALA A 276 11.43 17.64 6.80
N THR A 277 11.87 18.62 7.59
CA THR A 277 13.23 18.74 8.13
C THR A 277 13.14 19.06 9.63
N ASP A 278 14.16 18.69 10.41
CA ASP A 278 14.23 19.07 11.82
C ASP A 278 14.39 20.59 11.96
N ASP A 279 13.82 21.17 13.02
CA ASP A 279 13.82 22.62 13.23
C ASP A 279 15.25 23.17 13.39
N GLU A 280 16.15 22.46 14.08
CA GLU A 280 17.54 22.89 14.29
C GLU A 280 18.30 22.95 12.96
N ASP A 281 18.17 21.89 12.16
CA ASP A 281 18.75 21.84 10.82
C ASP A 281 18.16 22.97 9.95
N TRP A 282 16.85 23.17 9.99
CA TRP A 282 16.14 24.14 9.15
C TRP A 282 16.58 25.59 9.42
N GLU A 283 16.67 25.99 10.69
CA GLU A 283 17.04 27.35 11.09
C GLU A 283 18.47 27.73 10.69
N SER A 284 19.35 26.73 10.53
CA SER A 284 20.73 26.93 10.09
C SER A 284 20.88 27.19 8.58
N LEU A 285 19.81 26.98 7.80
CA LEU A 285 19.86 26.98 6.34
C LEU A 285 19.42 28.31 5.74
N GLY A 286 20.09 28.69 4.65
CA GLY A 286 19.81 29.93 3.92
C GLY A 286 20.03 29.78 2.42
N VAL A 287 19.71 30.83 1.69
CA VAL A 287 19.96 30.89 0.23
C VAL A 287 21.47 30.75 -0.01
N ARG A 288 21.85 29.94 -1.01
CA ARG A 288 23.23 29.52 -1.35
C ARG A 288 23.86 28.48 -0.41
N SER A 289 23.18 28.02 0.64
CA SER A 289 23.68 26.89 1.43
C SER A 289 23.82 25.65 0.54
N GLN A 290 24.97 25.00 0.62
CA GLN A 290 25.20 23.67 0.07
C GLN A 290 24.56 22.65 1.01
N VAL A 291 23.70 21.79 0.48
CA VAL A 291 22.87 20.90 1.31
C VAL A 291 22.93 19.45 0.85
N ARG A 292 22.78 18.56 1.83
CA ARG A 292 22.39 17.16 1.64
C ARG A 292 20.94 16.98 2.04
N PHE A 293 20.21 16.13 1.32
CA PHE A 293 18.79 15.88 1.57
C PHE A 293 18.37 14.51 1.05
N ASP A 294 17.25 14.00 1.54
CA ASP A 294 16.57 12.85 0.94
C ASP A 294 15.40 13.34 0.07
N ILE A 295 14.99 12.53 -0.90
CA ILE A 295 13.78 12.76 -1.68
C ILE A 295 12.62 11.98 -1.04
N GLY A 296 11.53 12.69 -0.75
CA GLY A 296 10.22 12.12 -0.48
C GLY A 296 9.31 12.24 -1.69
N PHE A 297 8.19 11.51 -1.67
CA PHE A 297 7.15 11.61 -2.71
C PHE A 297 5.80 11.81 -2.07
N ASN A 298 5.00 12.68 -2.67
CA ASN A 298 3.58 12.85 -2.37
C ASN A 298 2.78 12.80 -3.68
N ARG A 299 1.46 12.98 -3.62
CA ARG A 299 0.59 12.95 -4.81
C ARG A 299 1.04 13.90 -5.93
N ARG A 300 1.57 15.09 -5.57
CA ARG A 300 1.96 16.14 -6.51
C ARG A 300 3.36 15.99 -7.07
N GLY A 301 4.18 15.09 -6.50
CA GLY A 301 5.54 14.90 -6.98
C GLY A 301 6.59 14.65 -5.88
N PRO A 302 7.87 14.70 -6.29
CA PRO A 302 9.00 14.65 -5.38
C PRO A 302 9.08 15.91 -4.51
N PHE A 303 9.61 15.76 -3.30
CA PHE A 303 9.94 16.89 -2.42
C PHE A 303 11.22 16.60 -1.64
N GLY A 304 11.97 17.64 -1.28
CA GLY A 304 13.13 17.53 -0.41
C GLY A 304 12.72 17.35 1.05
N ARG A 305 13.42 16.48 1.78
CA ARG A 305 13.23 16.22 3.22
C ARG A 305 14.56 15.92 3.89
N ASN A 306 14.60 16.00 5.22
CA ASN A 306 15.81 15.78 6.02
C ASN A 306 16.99 16.63 5.51
N VAL A 307 16.74 17.91 5.23
CA VAL A 307 17.75 18.79 4.63
C VAL A 307 18.75 19.23 5.69
N ARG A 308 20.03 19.11 5.38
CA ARG A 308 21.13 19.49 6.28
C ARG A 308 22.25 20.17 5.52
N SER A 309 22.98 21.07 6.17
CA SER A 309 24.17 21.69 5.59
C SER A 309 25.23 20.64 5.26
N THR A 310 25.97 20.82 4.15
CA THR A 310 27.17 20.02 3.89
C THR A 310 28.44 20.60 4.48
N ALA A 311 28.38 21.83 5.01
CA ALA A 311 29.48 22.44 5.71
C ALA A 311 29.49 21.94 7.17
N GLN A 312 30.23 20.85 7.40
CA GLN A 312 30.84 20.51 8.69
C GLN A 312 32.36 20.48 8.48
#